data_AF-A0A958BKN4-F1
#
_entry.id   AF-A0A958BKN4-F1
#
_cell.length_a   1.000
_cell.length_b   1.000
_cell.length_c   1.000
_cell.angle_alpha   90.00
_cell.angle_beta   90.00
_cell.angle_gamma   90.00
#
_symmetry.space_group_name_H-M   'P 1'
#
loop_
_entity.id
_entity.type
_entity.pdbx_description
1 polymer ?
#
loop_
_entity_poly.entity_id
_entity_poly.type
_entity_poly.pdbx_seq_one_letter_code
_entity_poly.pdbx_strand_id
1 'polypeptide(L)'
;GCIIIGCSPLYVPKHMFRLGTIADINVHLDISHIATNTLDLTLIHPDGTRVVLSSGNGGVDFTGTIFDDEAGTSISSGTAPFIGSFQPEESLSTLDGKSVWGNWQLEIAGGSVLPGTLTGWSLEIVRE
;
A
#
# COMPACT_ATOMS: atom_id res chain seq x y z
N GLY A 1 -19.87 -11.29 8.26
CA GLY A 1 -19.50 -10.33 7.22
C GLY A 1 -18.01 -10.42 7.07
N CYS A 2 -17.51 -10.64 5.86
CA CYS A 2 -16.10 -10.94 5.62
C CYS A 2 -15.24 -9.73 5.99
N ILE A 3 -14.28 -9.97 6.87
CA ILE A 3 -13.31 -9.01 7.36
C ILE A 3 -12.22 -8.95 6.30
N ILE A 4 -11.71 -7.77 5.94
CA ILE A 4 -10.44 -7.72 5.19
C ILE A 4 -9.31 -7.98 6.17
N ILE A 5 -9.23 -9.21 6.68
CA ILE A 5 -8.01 -9.77 7.23
C ILE A 5 -7.49 -10.65 6.12
N GLY A 6 -6.51 -10.15 5.37
CA GLY A 6 -6.00 -10.89 4.22
C GLY A 6 -4.82 -10.20 3.56
N CYS A 7 -3.92 -11.03 3.03
CA CYS A 7 -2.89 -10.58 2.10
C CYS A 7 -3.44 -10.72 0.69
N SER A 8 -3.47 -9.63 -0.08
CA SER A 8 -3.73 -9.67 -1.51
C SER A 8 -2.39 -9.73 -2.24
N PRO A 9 -2.07 -10.82 -2.99
CA PRO A 9 -0.80 -10.95 -3.68
C PRO A 9 -0.82 -10.32 -5.09
N LEU A 10 0.31 -9.74 -5.50
CA LEU A 10 0.60 -9.32 -6.87
C LEU A 10 1.91 -9.96 -7.33
N TYR A 11 1.86 -10.74 -8.42
CA TYR A 11 3.03 -11.45 -8.93
C TYR A 11 3.70 -10.72 -10.09
N VAL A 12 4.99 -10.44 -9.96
CA VAL A 12 5.83 -9.86 -11.01
C VAL A 12 6.81 -10.92 -11.53
N PRO A 13 6.64 -11.44 -12.77
CA PRO A 13 7.40 -12.59 -13.27
C PRO A 13 8.83 -12.21 -13.66
N LYS A 14 9.82 -12.96 -13.17
CA LYS A 14 11.22 -12.75 -13.55
C LYS A 14 11.45 -13.10 -15.02
N HIS A 15 11.86 -12.11 -15.82
CA HIS A 15 12.37 -12.35 -17.16
C HIS A 15 13.89 -12.55 -17.11
N MET A 16 14.38 -13.67 -17.64
CA MET A 16 15.73 -14.24 -17.44
C MET A 16 16.92 -13.32 -17.83
N PHE A 17 16.69 -12.15 -18.46
CA PHE A 17 17.73 -11.28 -19.01
C PHE A 17 17.63 -9.79 -18.63
N ARG A 18 16.75 -9.41 -17.68
CA ARG A 18 16.74 -8.04 -17.13
C ARG A 18 16.88 -8.08 -15.62
N LEU A 19 18.00 -7.61 -15.10
CA LEU A 19 18.03 -7.10 -13.73
C LEU A 19 16.94 -6.02 -13.64
N GLY A 20 16.20 -6.04 -12.55
CA GLY A 20 15.12 -5.09 -12.31
C GLY A 20 15.19 -4.75 -10.86
N THR A 21 15.90 -3.68 -10.57
CA THR A 21 15.88 -3.08 -9.25
C THR A 21 14.86 -1.95 -9.24
N ILE A 22 14.29 -1.70 -8.07
CA ILE A 22 13.38 -0.60 -7.81
C ILE A 22 14.21 0.68 -7.80
N ALA A 23 13.79 1.67 -8.60
CA ALA A 23 14.29 3.04 -8.56
C ALA A 23 13.32 3.98 -7.83
N ASP A 24 12.03 3.69 -7.95
CA ASP A 24 10.93 4.38 -7.28
C ASP A 24 9.69 3.45 -7.30
N ILE A 25 8.81 3.58 -6.29
CA ILE A 25 7.60 2.78 -6.16
C ILE A 25 6.45 3.56 -5.51
N ASN A 26 5.30 3.54 -6.16
CA ASN A 26 4.04 4.09 -5.65
C ASN A 26 2.99 2.99 -5.49
N VAL A 27 2.14 3.11 -4.46
CA VAL A 27 1.03 2.17 -4.18
C VAL A 27 -0.31 2.85 -4.41
N HIS A 28 -1.05 2.37 -5.40
CA HIS A 28 -2.42 2.81 -5.68
C HIS A 28 -3.39 1.94 -4.88
N LEU A 29 -4.37 2.56 -4.23
CA LEU A 29 -5.28 1.89 -3.31
C LEU A 29 -6.72 2.43 -3.36
N ASP A 30 -7.66 1.50 -3.42
CA ASP A 30 -9.09 1.73 -3.25
C ASP A 30 -9.68 0.76 -2.21
N ILE A 31 -10.10 1.31 -1.06
CA ILE A 31 -10.79 0.59 0.00
C ILE A 31 -12.04 1.40 0.40
N SER A 32 -13.21 0.76 0.33
CA SER A 32 -14.40 1.31 0.98
C SER A 32 -14.51 0.77 2.41
N HIS A 33 -14.45 1.64 3.41
CA HIS A 33 -14.58 1.33 4.83
C HIS A 33 -15.02 2.56 5.63
N ILE A 34 -16.00 2.39 6.52
CA ILE A 34 -16.63 3.49 7.27
C ILE A 34 -15.79 4.05 8.45
N ALA A 35 -14.64 3.46 8.73
CA ALA A 35 -13.81 3.74 9.91
C ALA A 35 -12.35 3.33 9.64
N THR A 36 -11.58 4.14 8.91
CA THR A 36 -10.18 3.82 8.57
C THR A 36 -9.25 3.81 9.78
N ASN A 37 -9.66 4.41 10.92
CA ASN A 37 -8.89 4.35 12.17
C ASN A 37 -8.72 2.93 12.73
N THR A 38 -9.49 1.96 12.21
CA THR A 38 -9.35 0.57 12.61
C THR A 38 -8.53 -0.25 11.61
N LEU A 39 -7.92 0.39 10.60
CA LEU A 39 -7.16 -0.29 9.55
C LEU A 39 -5.67 0.03 9.67
N ASP A 40 -4.87 -1.02 9.55
CA ASP A 40 -3.44 -0.97 9.35
C ASP A 40 -3.13 -1.53 7.95
N LEU A 41 -2.42 -0.75 7.14
CA LEU A 41 -2.08 -1.06 5.76
C LEU A 41 -0.56 -1.22 5.65
N THR A 42 -0.11 -2.37 5.18
CA THR A 42 1.33 -2.67 5.01
C THR A 42 1.61 -3.24 3.64
N LEU A 43 2.59 -2.67 2.93
CA LEU A 43 3.18 -3.28 1.74
C LEU A 43 4.26 -4.27 2.15
N ILE A 44 4.23 -5.47 1.57
CA ILE A 44 5.21 -6.53 1.82
C ILE A 44 5.92 -6.85 0.50
N HIS A 45 7.22 -6.60 0.48
CA HIS A 45 8.12 -6.92 -0.63
C HIS A 45 8.38 -8.45 -0.69
N PRO A 46 8.68 -9.03 -1.87
CA PRO A 46 8.96 -10.46 -2.04
C PRO A 46 10.05 -11.08 -1.13
N ASP A 47 10.98 -10.28 -0.62
CA ASP A 47 12.02 -10.70 0.33
C ASP A 47 11.57 -10.69 1.81
N GLY A 48 10.33 -10.28 2.09
CA GLY A 48 9.75 -10.16 3.42
C GLY A 48 9.91 -8.78 4.08
N THR A 49 10.53 -7.80 3.42
CA THR A 49 10.56 -6.42 3.90
C THR A 49 9.15 -5.85 3.95
N ARG A 50 8.82 -5.15 5.04
CA ARG A 50 7.49 -4.60 5.31
C ARG A 50 7.61 -3.09 5.42
N VAL A 51 6.67 -2.37 4.81
CA VAL A 51 6.57 -0.90 4.84
C VAL A 51 5.14 -0.53 5.23
N VAL A 52 4.99 0.16 6.35
CA VAL A 52 3.69 0.63 6.83
C VAL A 52 3.23 1.83 5.98
N LEU A 53 2.10 1.66 5.30
CA LEU A 53 1.51 2.70 4.45
C LEU A 53 0.63 3.66 5.28
N SER A 54 -0.19 3.10 6.16
CA SER A 54 -1.11 3.84 7.04
C SER A 54 -1.41 3.00 8.26
N SER A 55 -1.43 3.58 9.46
CA SER A 55 -1.80 2.86 10.68
C SER A 55 -2.76 3.68 11.53
N GLY A 56 -3.99 3.18 11.69
CA GLY A 56 -4.98 3.79 12.57
C GLY A 56 -5.39 5.23 12.18
N ASN A 57 -5.17 5.63 10.92
CA ASN A 57 -5.55 6.96 10.45
C ASN A 57 -7.08 7.08 10.33
N GLY A 58 -7.66 8.04 11.06
CA GLY A 58 -9.11 8.17 11.19
C GLY A 58 -9.84 8.64 9.95
N GLY A 59 -11.17 8.48 9.99
CA GLY A 59 -12.08 8.86 8.90
C GLY A 59 -12.68 7.67 8.15
N VAL A 60 -12.99 7.86 6.87
CA VAL A 60 -13.72 6.91 6.01
C VAL A 60 -13.00 6.78 4.68
N ASP A 61 -12.94 5.57 4.13
CA ASP A 61 -12.46 5.25 2.77
C ASP A 61 -11.02 5.68 2.39
N PHE A 62 -10.41 4.86 1.53
CA PHE A 62 -9.27 5.19 0.68
C PHE A 62 -9.80 5.18 -0.76
N THR A 63 -9.83 6.32 -1.44
CA THR A 63 -10.47 6.45 -2.77
C THR A 63 -9.50 7.09 -3.76
N GLY A 64 -8.96 6.29 -4.68
CA GLY A 64 -7.87 6.70 -5.53
C GLY A 64 -6.69 7.24 -4.72
N THR A 65 -6.40 6.60 -3.58
CA THR A 65 -5.25 6.97 -2.74
C THR A 65 -3.98 6.48 -3.41
N ILE A 66 -2.96 7.33 -3.45
CA ILE A 66 -1.63 6.98 -3.93
C ILE A 66 -0.67 7.18 -2.76
N PHE A 67 -0.03 6.11 -2.29
CA PHE A 67 1.10 6.24 -1.38
C PHE A 67 2.36 6.45 -2.20
N ASP A 68 3.02 7.57 -1.93
CA ASP A 68 4.15 8.14 -2.67
C ASP A 68 4.97 8.92 -1.63
N ASP A 69 6.20 8.50 -1.33
CA ASP A 69 7.02 9.17 -0.30
C ASP A 69 7.57 10.53 -0.73
N GLU A 70 7.46 10.89 -2.01
CA GLU A 70 7.70 12.24 -2.51
C GLU A 70 6.46 13.15 -2.44
N ALA A 71 5.28 12.63 -2.08
CA ALA A 71 4.06 13.42 -1.94
C ALA A 71 4.22 14.56 -0.92
N GLY A 72 3.45 15.65 -1.04
CA GLY A 72 3.61 16.81 -0.17
C GLY A 72 2.95 16.71 1.22
N THR A 73 2.09 15.73 1.45
CA THR A 73 1.25 15.62 2.66
C THR A 73 1.36 14.22 3.26
N SER A 74 1.69 14.11 4.56
CA SER A 74 1.66 12.82 5.27
C SER A 74 0.24 12.28 5.40
N ILE A 75 0.07 10.96 5.27
CA ILE A 75 -1.21 10.29 5.46
C ILE A 75 -1.84 10.59 6.83
N SER A 76 -1.02 10.72 7.87
CA SER A 76 -1.47 11.03 9.24
C SER A 76 -1.99 12.46 9.41
N SER A 77 -1.60 13.36 8.51
CA SER A 77 -2.09 14.74 8.43
C SER A 77 -3.19 14.92 7.38
N GLY A 78 -3.45 13.89 6.58
CA GLY A 78 -4.53 13.84 5.62
C GLY A 78 -5.90 13.82 6.31
N THR A 79 -6.95 14.13 5.56
CA THR A 79 -8.33 14.03 6.04
C THR A 79 -9.12 13.13 5.11
N ALA A 80 -9.86 12.20 5.70
CA ALA A 80 -10.62 11.24 4.92
C ALA A 80 -11.91 11.86 4.32
N PRO A 81 -12.42 11.39 3.17
CA PRO A 81 -11.85 10.30 2.38
C PRO A 81 -10.48 10.62 1.81
N PHE A 82 -9.55 9.68 1.95
CA PHE A 82 -8.18 9.88 1.51
C PHE A 82 -8.15 9.79 -0.01
N ILE A 83 -8.05 10.95 -0.67
CA ILE A 83 -8.07 11.07 -2.14
C ILE A 83 -6.77 11.74 -2.60
N GLY A 84 -6.11 11.13 -3.58
CA GLY A 84 -4.84 11.63 -4.13
C GLY A 84 -3.61 11.09 -3.41
N SER A 85 -2.48 11.78 -3.59
CA SER A 85 -1.18 11.31 -3.12
C SER A 85 -0.86 11.73 -1.69
N PHE A 86 -0.36 10.79 -0.89
CA PHE A 86 0.07 10.98 0.49
C PHE A 86 1.38 10.28 0.76
N GLN A 87 2.23 10.88 1.60
CA GLN A 87 3.39 10.19 2.15
C GLN A 87 2.90 9.09 3.11
N PRO A 88 3.39 7.86 2.96
CA PRO A 88 3.12 6.77 3.89
C PRO A 88 3.71 7.03 5.29
N GLU A 89 3.36 6.20 6.26
CA GLU A 89 3.97 6.23 7.62
C GLU A 89 5.47 5.89 7.57
N GLU A 90 5.87 4.94 6.71
CA GLU A 90 7.25 4.55 6.46
C GLU A 90 7.63 4.77 4.99
N SER A 91 8.83 5.31 4.73
CA SER A 91 9.30 5.63 3.37
C SER A 91 9.31 4.40 2.45
N LEU A 92 8.80 4.56 1.23
CA LEU A 92 8.85 3.51 0.20
C LEU A 92 10.25 3.36 -0.41
N SER A 93 11.08 4.40 -0.38
CA SER A 93 12.50 4.34 -0.74
C SER A 93 13.33 3.33 0.06
N THR A 94 12.81 2.78 1.17
CA THR A 94 13.40 1.60 1.84
C THR A 94 13.47 0.37 0.95
N LEU A 95 12.75 0.37 -0.17
CA LEU A 95 12.71 -0.69 -1.17
C LEU A 95 13.66 -0.45 -2.35
N ASP A 96 14.27 0.73 -2.45
CA ASP A 96 15.17 1.07 -3.54
C ASP A 96 16.36 0.11 -3.63
N GLY A 97 16.75 -0.21 -4.85
CA GLY A 97 17.80 -1.19 -5.13
C GLY A 97 17.39 -2.65 -4.89
N LYS A 98 16.22 -2.94 -4.31
CA LYS A 98 15.70 -4.31 -4.20
C LYS A 98 15.12 -4.80 -5.51
N SER A 99 15.01 -6.13 -5.65
CA SER A 99 14.47 -6.78 -6.84
C SER A 99 12.97 -6.55 -7.00
N VAL A 100 12.53 -6.07 -8.16
CA VAL A 100 11.09 -5.92 -8.47
C VAL A 100 10.33 -7.26 -8.55
N TRP A 101 11.06 -8.37 -8.73
CA TRP A 101 10.50 -9.68 -9.05
C TRP A 101 9.99 -10.43 -7.82
N GLY A 102 8.86 -11.13 -7.98
CA GLY A 102 8.31 -12.02 -6.97
C GLY A 102 6.88 -11.69 -6.59
N ASN A 103 6.45 -12.23 -5.45
CA ASN A 103 5.11 -12.00 -4.90
C ASN A 103 5.15 -10.81 -3.95
N TRP A 104 4.59 -9.69 -4.39
CA TRP A 104 4.24 -8.57 -3.52
C TRP A 104 2.94 -8.87 -2.79
N GLN A 105 2.78 -8.33 -1.59
CA GLN A 105 1.52 -8.46 -0.86
C GLN A 105 1.11 -7.12 -0.27
N LEU A 106 -0.17 -6.79 -0.39
CA LEU A 106 -0.81 -5.79 0.45
C LEU A 106 -1.47 -6.52 1.62
N GLU A 107 -1.00 -6.24 2.84
CA GLU A 107 -1.61 -6.71 4.08
C GLU A 107 -2.52 -5.62 4.63
N ILE A 108 -3.76 -6.01 4.92
CA ILE A 108 -4.76 -5.17 5.57
C ILE A 108 -5.10 -5.86 6.89
N ALA A 109 -4.77 -5.19 7.98
CA ALA A 109 -5.00 -5.65 9.34
C ALA A 109 -5.91 -4.68 10.09
N GLY A 110 -6.47 -5.15 11.21
CA GLY A 110 -7.40 -4.38 12.03
C GLY A 110 -8.88 -4.70 11.77
N GLY A 111 -9.76 -4.12 12.57
CA GLY A 111 -11.16 -4.52 12.62
C GLY A 111 -12.09 -3.51 13.28
N SER A 112 -13.10 -3.09 12.51
CA SER A 112 -14.34 -2.53 13.05
C SER A 112 -15.42 -3.62 13.07
N VAL A 113 -16.53 -3.39 13.79
CA VAL A 113 -17.69 -4.30 13.78
C VAL A 113 -18.34 -4.40 12.39
N LEU A 114 -18.06 -3.42 11.52
CA LEU A 114 -18.64 -3.31 10.17
C LEU A 114 -17.59 -3.65 9.10
N PRO A 115 -17.96 -4.41 8.05
CA PRO A 115 -17.03 -4.86 7.02
C PRO A 115 -16.63 -3.69 6.10
N GLY A 116 -15.38 -3.70 5.61
CA GLY A 116 -14.98 -2.93 4.43
C GLY A 116 -14.70 -3.83 3.24
N THR A 117 -14.46 -3.21 2.08
CA THR A 117 -14.13 -3.91 0.83
C THR A 117 -12.89 -3.29 0.18
N LEU A 118 -11.90 -4.13 -0.13
CA LEU A 118 -10.76 -3.78 -0.98
C LEU A 118 -11.25 -3.92 -2.41
N THR A 119 -11.39 -2.81 -3.12
CA THR A 119 -11.90 -2.79 -4.49
C THR A 119 -10.77 -2.79 -5.51
N GLY A 120 -9.58 -2.34 -5.14
CA GLY A 120 -8.41 -2.38 -6.01
C GLY A 120 -7.13 -1.99 -5.29
N TRP A 121 -6.02 -2.54 -5.76
CA TRP A 121 -4.69 -2.02 -5.47
C TRP A 121 -3.73 -2.37 -6.61
N SER A 122 -2.71 -1.56 -6.81
CA SER A 122 -1.64 -1.83 -7.77
C SER A 122 -0.34 -1.14 -7.38
N LEU A 123 0.77 -1.61 -7.95
CA LEU A 123 2.07 -0.98 -7.84
C LEU A 123 2.42 -0.27 -9.13
N GLU A 124 2.88 0.96 -9.02
CA GLU A 124 3.58 1.70 -10.06
C GLU A 124 5.07 1.68 -9.71
N ILE A 125 5.90 1.06 -10.56
CA ILE A 125 7.31 0.82 -10.26
C ILE A 125 8.16 1.40 -11.38
N VAL A 126 9.05 2.32 -11.03
CA VAL A 126 10.15 2.77 -11.90
C VAL A 126 11.35 1.86 -11.65
N ARG A 127 12.01 1.47 -12.74
CA ARG A 127 13.16 0.55 -12.70
C ARG A 127 14.42 1.25 -13.15
N GLU A 128 15.55 0.83 -12.57
CA GLU A 128 16.87 1.06 -13.15
C GLU A 128 17.16 0.13 -14.35
#